data_AF-A0A966RWT3-F1
#
_entry.id   AF-A0A966RWT3-F1
#
_cell.length_a   1.000
_cell.length_b   1.000
_cell.length_c   1.000
_cell.angle_alpha   90.00
_cell.angle_beta   90.00
_cell.angle_gamma   90.00
#
_symmetry.space_group_name_H-M   'P 1'
#
loop_
_entity.id
_entity.type
_entity.pdbx_description
1 polymer ?
#
loop_
_entity_poly.entity_id
_entity_poly.type
_entity_poly.pdbx_seq_one_letter_code
_entity_poly.pdbx_strand_id
1 'polypeptide(L)'
;MYRPLILGLGRSGKAAFRFFVSKGIHPVTYDDCFPTPVHFEEISEVIVSPGFSLDHSKIVEARQKKIPVYSEIDLALKHICAKRIIAVTGSNGKSTFVMQLEHILKTYGYHAKALGNNEIPLSSILDTPLEVAVVELSAQQLETTHEKVLDVAVLLNIQPNHLDRYETMERYKRTKMRIFNLLKPDGLALGPDKEALEIFTEIGKLFSIDRAKILAALNTYQNLPHRLEYLGDFFGKKIYNDSKSTTLSSTLYALQKMQRPVQLIFGGKSKGETLENFLESFSKAPLVRILAIGETMEEIHKIFQPVVEVVRCSTLEIAVKVGLKGDGDLLLSPGFASYDQFNSYAHRGESFKQRIEWEKKMLS
;
A
#
# COMPACT_ATOMS: atom_id res chain seq x y z
N MET A 1 -37.06 -8.79 7.22
CA MET A 1 -36.07 -9.37 6.29
C MET A 1 -34.71 -9.14 6.91
N TYR A 2 -33.92 -10.18 7.15
CA TYR A 2 -32.59 -10.01 7.72
C TYR A 2 -31.66 -9.30 6.73
N ARG A 3 -30.79 -8.42 7.22
CA ARG A 3 -29.93 -7.55 6.39
C ARG A 3 -28.47 -7.66 6.83
N PRO A 4 -27.49 -7.54 5.91
CA PRO A 4 -26.09 -7.44 6.29
C PRO A 4 -25.83 -6.15 7.08
N LEU A 5 -24.92 -6.21 8.06
CA LEU A 5 -24.36 -5.06 8.75
C LEU A 5 -22.96 -4.77 8.23
N ILE A 6 -22.68 -3.54 7.81
CA ILE A 6 -21.33 -3.10 7.42
C ILE A 6 -20.75 -2.26 8.55
N LEU A 7 -19.64 -2.73 9.12
CA LEU A 7 -18.85 -2.02 10.12
C LEU A 7 -17.69 -1.27 9.46
N GLY A 8 -17.76 0.06 9.50
CA GLY A 8 -16.82 0.99 8.90
C GLY A 8 -17.23 1.42 7.50
N LEU A 9 -17.26 2.74 7.26
CA LEU A 9 -17.66 3.38 6.00
C LEU A 9 -16.48 4.05 5.28
N GLY A 10 -15.28 3.51 5.47
CA GLY A 10 -14.12 3.81 4.66
C GLY A 10 -14.29 3.37 3.19
N ARG A 11 -13.19 3.39 2.41
CA ARG A 11 -13.23 3.02 0.98
C ARG A 11 -13.79 1.62 0.73
N SER A 12 -13.33 0.63 1.51
CA SER A 12 -13.77 -0.78 1.42
C SER A 12 -15.23 -0.96 1.85
N GLY A 13 -15.63 -0.38 2.98
CA GLY A 13 -17.01 -0.47 3.46
C GLY A 13 -18.03 0.16 2.52
N LYS A 14 -17.70 1.31 1.92
CA LYS A 14 -18.53 1.93 0.86
C LYS A 14 -18.65 1.06 -0.39
N ALA A 15 -17.60 0.34 -0.75
CA ALA A 15 -17.64 -0.58 -1.89
C ALA A 15 -18.49 -1.82 -1.57
N ALA A 16 -18.35 -2.41 -0.37
CA ALA A 16 -19.23 -3.49 0.10
C ALA A 16 -20.71 -3.06 0.14
N PHE A 17 -21.00 -1.83 0.60
CA PHE A 17 -22.36 -1.29 0.60
C PHE A 17 -22.96 -1.24 -0.81
N ARG A 18 -22.19 -0.70 -1.78
CA ARG A 18 -22.63 -0.62 -3.18
C ARG A 18 -22.86 -2.00 -3.79
N PHE A 19 -22.04 -2.99 -3.43
CA PHE A 19 -22.22 -4.37 -3.87
C PHE A 19 -23.56 -4.94 -3.40
N PHE A 20 -23.90 -4.83 -2.11
CA PHE A 20 -25.21 -5.33 -1.65
C PHE A 20 -26.37 -4.59 -2.30
N VAL A 21 -26.26 -3.27 -2.46
CA VAL A 21 -27.29 -2.46 -3.13
C VAL A 21 -27.46 -2.88 -4.59
N SER A 22 -26.38 -3.24 -5.31
CA SER A 22 -26.48 -3.76 -6.68
C SER A 22 -27.22 -5.11 -6.76
N LYS A 23 -27.28 -5.85 -5.65
CA LYS A 23 -28.06 -7.08 -5.50
C LYS A 23 -29.48 -6.85 -4.94
N GLY A 24 -29.91 -5.60 -4.79
CA GLY A 24 -31.21 -5.25 -4.21
C GLY A 24 -31.30 -5.44 -2.69
N ILE A 25 -30.16 -5.58 -2.02
CA ILE A 25 -30.08 -5.72 -0.56
C ILE A 25 -29.63 -4.38 0.01
N HIS A 26 -30.35 -3.86 1.00
CA HIS A 26 -29.98 -2.61 1.70
C HIS A 26 -29.31 -2.94 3.04
N PRO A 27 -27.98 -2.80 3.16
CA PRO A 27 -27.29 -3.09 4.41
C PRO A 27 -27.58 -2.05 5.49
N VAL A 28 -27.52 -2.50 6.75
CA VAL A 28 -27.34 -1.60 7.90
C VAL A 28 -25.87 -1.17 7.94
N THR A 29 -25.58 0.07 8.32
CA THR A 29 -24.21 0.59 8.39
C THR A 29 -23.92 1.18 9.77
N TYR A 30 -22.70 0.99 10.25
CA TYR A 30 -22.21 1.57 11.50
C TYR A 30 -20.77 2.05 11.33
N ASP A 31 -20.45 3.21 11.87
CA ASP A 31 -19.10 3.78 11.90
C ASP A 31 -18.90 4.53 13.23
N ASP A 32 -17.75 4.42 13.88
CA ASP A 32 -17.49 5.08 15.18
C ASP A 32 -17.53 6.61 15.07
N CYS A 33 -17.22 7.16 13.89
CA CYS A 33 -17.35 8.60 13.65
C CYS A 33 -18.81 9.07 13.58
N PHE A 34 -19.73 8.16 13.24
CA PHE A 34 -21.16 8.44 13.05
C PHE A 34 -22.00 7.28 13.60
N PRO A 35 -22.00 7.08 14.92
CA PRO A 35 -22.61 5.90 15.52
C PRO A 35 -24.12 5.90 15.34
N THR A 36 -24.66 4.80 14.82
CA THR A 36 -26.09 4.56 14.64
C THR A 36 -26.55 3.38 15.50
N PRO A 37 -27.81 3.34 15.95
CA PRO A 37 -28.37 2.16 16.59
C PRO A 37 -28.32 0.95 15.64
N VAL A 38 -27.89 -0.20 16.17
CA VAL A 38 -27.87 -1.48 15.44
C VAL A 38 -28.79 -2.44 16.17
N HIS A 39 -29.85 -2.88 15.50
CA HIS A 39 -30.77 -3.91 15.98
C HIS A 39 -30.33 -5.28 15.45
N PHE A 40 -29.54 -6.01 16.26
CA PHE A 40 -28.92 -7.27 15.84
C PHE A 40 -29.93 -8.37 15.50
N GLU A 41 -31.16 -8.27 15.99
CA GLU A 41 -32.27 -9.17 15.69
C GLU A 41 -32.66 -9.16 14.20
N GLU A 42 -32.26 -8.12 13.47
CA GLU A 42 -32.50 -7.97 12.03
C GLU A 42 -31.26 -8.25 11.18
N ILE A 43 -30.14 -8.64 11.79
CA ILE A 43 -28.86 -8.77 11.07
C ILE A 43 -28.61 -10.21 10.64
N SER A 44 -28.32 -10.43 9.35
CA SER A 44 -27.99 -11.76 8.80
C SER A 44 -26.51 -12.11 8.94
N GLU A 45 -25.64 -11.11 8.76
CA GLU A 45 -24.18 -11.24 8.79
C GLU A 45 -23.55 -9.87 9.04
N VAL A 46 -22.30 -9.87 9.50
CA VAL A 46 -21.52 -8.66 9.73
C VAL A 46 -20.30 -8.65 8.81
N ILE A 47 -20.13 -7.57 8.05
CA ILE A 47 -18.98 -7.33 7.19
C ILE A 47 -18.09 -6.27 7.84
N VAL A 48 -16.86 -6.64 8.16
CA VAL A 48 -15.92 -5.83 8.92
C VAL A 48 -14.88 -5.21 7.99
N SER A 49 -14.77 -3.88 8.03
CA SER A 49 -13.68 -3.16 7.35
C SER A 49 -12.33 -3.40 8.07
N PRO A 50 -11.19 -3.46 7.34
CA PRO A 50 -9.87 -3.80 7.93
C PRO A 50 -9.38 -2.89 9.08
N GLY A 51 -9.94 -1.70 9.22
CA GLY A 51 -9.58 -0.73 10.27
C GLY A 51 -10.13 -1.06 11.65
N PHE A 52 -11.19 -1.88 11.75
CA PHE A 52 -11.82 -2.21 13.03
C PHE A 52 -11.00 -3.25 13.81
N SER A 53 -10.92 -3.06 15.12
CA SER A 53 -10.38 -4.09 16.03
C SER A 53 -11.33 -5.27 16.10
N LEU A 54 -10.80 -6.49 16.17
CA LEU A 54 -11.59 -7.71 16.35
C LEU A 54 -12.32 -7.77 17.70
N ASP A 55 -11.90 -6.94 18.66
CA ASP A 55 -12.51 -6.80 19.99
C ASP A 55 -13.55 -5.67 20.04
N HIS A 56 -13.87 -5.06 18.90
CA HIS A 56 -14.88 -4.01 18.82
C HIS A 56 -16.24 -4.51 19.35
N SER A 57 -16.92 -3.69 20.15
CA SER A 57 -18.15 -4.05 20.87
C SER A 57 -19.21 -4.69 19.97
N LYS A 58 -19.41 -4.14 18.77
CA LYS A 58 -20.36 -4.67 17.77
C LYS A 58 -19.98 -6.02 17.18
N ILE A 59 -18.68 -6.32 17.07
CA ILE A 59 -18.19 -7.63 16.61
C ILE A 59 -18.38 -8.66 17.72
N VAL A 60 -18.08 -8.28 18.97
CA VAL A 60 -18.29 -9.14 20.15
C VAL A 60 -19.77 -9.47 20.31
N GLU A 61 -20.66 -8.47 20.21
CA GLU A 61 -22.11 -8.63 20.29
C GLU A 61 -22.65 -9.56 19.17
N ALA A 62 -22.18 -9.37 17.93
CA ALA A 62 -22.54 -10.25 16.80
C ALA A 62 -22.14 -11.70 17.08
N ARG A 63 -20.91 -11.93 17.58
CA ARG A 63 -20.41 -13.27 17.92
C ARG A 63 -21.21 -13.92 19.06
N GLN A 64 -21.56 -13.16 20.10
CA GLN A 64 -22.41 -13.64 21.20
C GLN A 64 -23.79 -14.08 20.71
N LYS A 65 -24.36 -13.34 19.76
CA LYS A 65 -25.63 -13.67 19.09
C LYS A 65 -25.48 -14.73 17.98
N LYS A 66 -24.28 -15.30 17.79
CA LYS A 66 -23.94 -16.29 16.75
C LYS A 66 -24.20 -15.81 15.31
N ILE A 67 -24.13 -14.50 15.09
CA ILE A 67 -24.24 -13.90 13.76
C ILE A 67 -22.87 -14.06 13.07
N PRO A 68 -22.82 -14.58 11.82
CA PRO A 68 -21.58 -14.70 11.07
C PRO A 68 -20.87 -13.36 10.91
N VAL A 69 -19.55 -13.35 11.08
CA VAL A 69 -18.71 -12.17 10.90
C VAL A 69 -17.65 -12.48 9.85
N TYR A 70 -17.65 -11.68 8.78
CA TYR A 70 -16.72 -11.79 7.66
C TYR A 70 -15.90 -10.52 7.52
N SER A 71 -14.68 -10.63 7.02
CA SER A 71 -13.98 -9.44 6.53
C SER A 71 -14.57 -8.97 5.20
N GLU A 72 -14.40 -7.70 4.86
CA GLU A 72 -14.73 -7.22 3.51
C GLU A 72 -13.94 -7.97 2.43
N ILE A 73 -12.74 -8.45 2.74
CA ILE A 73 -11.94 -9.26 1.82
C ILE A 73 -12.54 -10.65 1.63
N ASP A 74 -13.07 -11.31 2.67
CA ASP A 74 -13.79 -12.57 2.51
C ASP A 74 -15.02 -12.40 1.62
N LEU A 75 -15.82 -11.35 1.88
CA LEU A 75 -16.97 -11.02 1.04
C LEU A 75 -16.54 -10.88 -0.43
N ALA A 76 -15.44 -10.15 -0.66
CA ALA A 76 -14.96 -9.89 -2.00
C ALA A 76 -14.38 -11.14 -2.68
N LEU A 77 -13.53 -11.90 -1.99
CA LEU A 77 -12.93 -13.15 -2.49
C LEU A 77 -13.98 -14.22 -2.78
N LYS A 78 -15.06 -14.27 -2.00
CA LYS A 78 -16.16 -15.22 -2.21
C LYS A 78 -17.00 -14.90 -3.45
N HIS A 79 -17.13 -13.63 -3.82
CA HIS A 79 -18.01 -13.17 -4.90
C HIS A 79 -17.28 -12.68 -6.14
N ILE A 80 -15.95 -12.63 -6.13
CA ILE A 80 -15.18 -12.13 -7.27
C ILE A 80 -15.38 -13.02 -8.50
N CYS A 81 -15.75 -12.42 -9.63
CA CYS A 81 -15.88 -13.09 -10.91
C CYS A 81 -14.51 -13.13 -11.63
N ALA A 82 -13.57 -13.94 -11.13
CA ALA A 82 -12.25 -14.11 -11.74
C ALA A 82 -11.93 -15.59 -12.00
N LYS A 83 -11.39 -15.93 -13.19
CA LYS A 83 -10.94 -17.29 -13.49
C LYS A 83 -9.76 -17.72 -12.61
N ARG A 84 -8.87 -16.78 -12.28
CA ARG A 84 -7.73 -16.97 -11.37
C ARG A 84 -7.57 -15.82 -10.40
N ILE A 85 -7.18 -16.13 -9.17
CA ILE A 85 -6.90 -15.17 -8.11
C ILE A 85 -5.45 -15.36 -7.64
N ILE A 86 -4.64 -14.32 -7.85
CA ILE A 86 -3.24 -14.26 -7.40
C ILE A 86 -3.19 -13.22 -6.28
N ALA A 87 -2.94 -13.65 -5.04
CA ALA A 87 -2.77 -12.71 -3.94
C ALA A 87 -1.29 -12.48 -3.59
N VAL A 88 -0.95 -11.24 -3.27
CA VAL A 88 0.41 -10.81 -2.96
C VAL A 88 0.41 -10.04 -1.64
N THR A 89 1.28 -10.46 -0.72
CA THR A 89 1.61 -9.69 0.48
C THR A 89 3.12 -9.55 0.67
N GLY A 90 3.50 -8.77 1.67
CA GLY A 90 4.89 -8.42 1.97
C GLY A 90 4.98 -7.14 2.79
N SER A 91 6.15 -6.84 3.35
CA SER A 91 6.38 -5.54 4.00
C SER A 91 6.47 -4.43 2.96
N ASN A 92 7.33 -4.60 1.95
CA ASN A 92 7.62 -3.62 0.92
C ASN A 92 7.42 -4.21 -0.50
N GLY A 93 7.25 -3.34 -1.50
CA GLY A 93 7.22 -3.74 -2.92
C GLY A 93 5.90 -4.32 -3.45
N LYS A 94 4.91 -4.59 -2.59
CA LYS A 94 3.60 -5.18 -2.96
C LYS A 94 2.93 -4.49 -4.15
N SER A 95 2.67 -3.19 -4.05
CA SER A 95 1.94 -2.45 -5.08
C SER A 95 2.69 -2.38 -6.41
N THR A 96 4.03 -2.33 -6.38
CA THR A 96 4.83 -2.40 -7.61
C THR A 96 4.71 -3.78 -8.23
N PHE A 97 4.85 -4.84 -7.42
CA PHE A 97 4.80 -6.21 -7.89
C PHE A 97 3.47 -6.55 -8.54
N VAL A 98 2.34 -6.24 -7.88
CA VAL A 98 1.00 -6.54 -8.42
C VAL A 98 0.71 -5.79 -9.72
N MET A 99 1.23 -4.57 -9.87
CA MET A 99 1.05 -3.78 -11.09
C MET A 99 1.98 -4.19 -12.22
N GLN A 100 3.23 -4.55 -11.90
CA GLN A 100 4.12 -5.18 -12.87
C GLN A 100 3.54 -6.51 -13.35
N LEU A 101 2.94 -7.30 -12.45
CA LEU A 101 2.26 -8.54 -12.83
C LEU A 101 1.05 -8.26 -13.71
N GLU A 102 0.20 -7.29 -13.36
CA GLU A 102 -0.90 -6.85 -14.22
C GLU A 102 -0.39 -6.43 -15.62
N HIS A 103 0.69 -5.65 -15.69
CA HIS A 103 1.30 -5.21 -16.94
C HIS A 103 1.84 -6.37 -17.78
N ILE A 104 2.58 -7.29 -17.16
CA ILE A 104 3.09 -8.50 -17.82
C ILE A 104 1.92 -9.28 -18.43
N LEU A 105 0.88 -9.55 -17.63
CA LEU A 105 -0.29 -10.31 -18.09
C LEU A 105 -1.03 -9.60 -19.23
N LYS A 106 -1.25 -8.28 -19.12
CA LYS A 106 -1.91 -7.48 -20.16
C LYS A 106 -1.10 -7.40 -21.45
N THR A 107 0.23 -7.30 -21.35
CA THR A 107 1.14 -7.26 -22.50
C THR A 107 0.98 -8.50 -23.38
N TYR A 108 0.65 -9.64 -22.77
CA TYR A 108 0.41 -10.91 -23.46
C TYR A 108 -1.09 -11.27 -23.61
N GLY A 109 -1.98 -10.28 -23.53
CA GLY A 109 -3.38 -10.41 -23.91
C GLY A 109 -4.35 -10.90 -22.84
N TYR A 110 -3.90 -11.10 -21.60
CA TYR A 110 -4.78 -11.52 -20.50
C TYR A 110 -5.55 -10.35 -19.91
N HIS A 111 -6.85 -10.54 -19.66
CA HIS A 111 -7.67 -9.56 -18.95
C HIS A 111 -7.40 -9.62 -17.44
N ALA A 112 -6.30 -9.01 -17.02
CA ALA A 112 -5.84 -8.93 -15.64
C ALA A 112 -6.13 -7.57 -14.99
N LYS A 113 -6.29 -7.53 -13.67
CA LYS A 113 -6.45 -6.28 -12.91
C LYS A 113 -5.80 -6.34 -11.54
N ALA A 114 -5.01 -5.34 -11.16
CA ALA A 114 -4.50 -5.17 -9.80
C ALA A 114 -5.55 -4.50 -8.88
N LEU A 115 -5.75 -5.08 -7.70
CA LEU A 115 -6.87 -4.77 -6.79
C LEU A 115 -6.42 -4.90 -5.32
N GLY A 116 -7.33 -4.60 -4.38
CA GLY A 116 -7.14 -4.88 -2.95
C GLY A 116 -6.64 -3.66 -2.17
N ASN A 117 -5.55 -3.82 -1.41
CA ASN A 117 -4.90 -2.74 -0.64
C ASN A 117 -4.23 -1.65 -1.51
N ASN A 118 -4.59 -1.58 -2.79
CA ASN A 118 -4.23 -0.52 -3.74
C ASN A 118 -5.32 0.54 -3.82
N GLU A 119 -5.29 1.38 -4.86
CA GLU A 119 -6.29 2.45 -5.06
C GLU A 119 -7.70 1.93 -5.30
N ILE A 120 -7.85 0.68 -5.76
CA ILE A 120 -9.12 0.05 -6.14
C ILE A 120 -9.48 -1.06 -5.13
N PRO A 121 -10.49 -0.86 -4.27
CA PRO A 121 -10.97 -1.89 -3.35
C PRO A 121 -11.44 -3.14 -4.07
N LEU A 122 -11.20 -4.32 -3.49
CA LEU A 122 -11.55 -5.60 -4.13
C LEU A 122 -13.07 -5.73 -4.36
N SER A 123 -13.88 -5.32 -3.38
CA SER A 123 -15.35 -5.32 -3.49
C SER A 123 -15.93 -4.39 -4.57
N SER A 124 -15.12 -3.52 -5.19
CA SER A 124 -15.63 -2.58 -6.21
C SER A 124 -15.85 -3.20 -7.59
N ILE A 125 -15.38 -4.43 -7.83
CA ILE A 125 -15.40 -5.07 -9.16
C ILE A 125 -16.06 -6.46 -9.17
N LEU A 126 -16.86 -6.80 -8.16
CA LEU A 126 -17.39 -8.16 -8.00
C LEU A 126 -18.27 -8.62 -9.17
N ASP A 127 -18.91 -7.68 -9.85
CA ASP A 127 -19.74 -7.94 -11.04
C ASP A 127 -18.97 -7.80 -12.37
N THR A 128 -17.64 -7.61 -12.34
CA THR A 128 -16.80 -7.47 -13.54
C THR A 128 -16.02 -8.76 -13.80
N PRO A 129 -16.30 -9.49 -14.90
CA PRO A 129 -15.54 -10.68 -15.25
C PRO A 129 -14.07 -10.39 -15.55
N LEU A 130 -13.17 -11.10 -14.87
CA LEU A 130 -11.72 -11.05 -15.08
C LEU A 130 -11.17 -12.43 -15.43
N GLU A 131 -10.10 -12.46 -16.22
CA GLU A 131 -9.31 -13.68 -16.33
C GLU A 131 -8.38 -13.84 -15.13
N VAL A 132 -7.80 -12.73 -14.65
CA VAL A 132 -6.89 -12.74 -13.51
C VAL A 132 -7.15 -11.56 -12.58
N ALA A 133 -7.48 -11.84 -11.33
CA ALA A 133 -7.45 -10.85 -10.26
C ALA A 133 -6.09 -10.91 -9.56
N VAL A 134 -5.34 -9.81 -9.59
CA VAL A 134 -4.06 -9.67 -8.87
C VAL A 134 -4.31 -8.85 -7.61
N VAL A 135 -4.42 -9.50 -6.46
CA VAL A 135 -4.93 -8.93 -5.22
C VAL A 135 -3.77 -8.59 -4.28
N GLU A 136 -3.60 -7.31 -3.96
CA GLU A 136 -2.71 -6.91 -2.87
C GLU A 136 -3.42 -7.07 -1.51
N LEU A 137 -2.81 -7.82 -0.59
CA LEU A 137 -3.31 -7.97 0.77
C LEU A 137 -2.33 -7.39 1.82
N SER A 138 -2.85 -6.55 2.71
CA SER A 138 -2.12 -6.06 3.89
C SER A 138 -2.10 -7.11 5.01
N ALA A 139 -1.27 -6.90 6.04
CA ALA A 139 -1.29 -7.76 7.23
C ALA A 139 -2.63 -7.67 7.98
N GLN A 140 -3.24 -6.48 8.07
CA GLN A 140 -4.54 -6.30 8.75
C GLN A 140 -5.67 -7.06 8.04
N GLN A 141 -5.66 -7.04 6.70
CA GLN A 141 -6.63 -7.81 5.92
C GLN A 141 -6.49 -9.31 6.16
N LEU A 142 -5.24 -9.81 6.16
CA LEU A 142 -4.96 -11.23 6.40
C LEU A 142 -5.36 -11.73 7.80
N GLU A 143 -5.44 -10.86 8.81
CA GLU A 143 -5.92 -11.25 10.16
C GLU A 143 -7.36 -11.76 10.17
N THR A 144 -8.15 -11.27 9.24
CA THR A 144 -9.60 -11.46 9.22
C THR A 144 -10.09 -12.19 7.98
N THR A 145 -9.18 -12.56 7.07
CA THR A 145 -9.49 -13.34 5.87
C THR A 145 -9.33 -14.84 6.13
N HIS A 146 -10.25 -15.62 5.61
CA HIS A 146 -10.38 -17.07 5.79
C HIS A 146 -10.75 -17.84 4.51
N GLU A 147 -11.23 -17.17 3.46
CA GLU A 147 -11.65 -17.83 2.21
C GLU A 147 -10.50 -18.52 1.47
N LYS A 148 -10.66 -19.82 1.16
CA LYS A 148 -9.66 -20.66 0.50
C LYS A 148 -9.83 -20.70 -1.02
N VAL A 149 -9.64 -19.55 -1.66
CA VAL A 149 -9.95 -19.36 -3.09
C VAL A 149 -8.76 -18.97 -3.95
N LEU A 150 -7.56 -18.85 -3.37
CA LEU A 150 -6.39 -18.38 -4.12
C LEU A 150 -5.79 -19.49 -4.99
N ASP A 151 -5.51 -19.17 -6.25
CA ASP A 151 -4.74 -20.04 -7.16
C ASP A 151 -3.24 -19.84 -6.96
N VAL A 152 -2.82 -18.62 -6.60
CA VAL A 152 -1.43 -18.30 -6.27
C VAL A 152 -1.40 -17.38 -5.04
N ALA A 153 -0.50 -17.68 -4.11
CA ALA A 153 -0.21 -16.85 -2.93
C ALA A 153 1.28 -16.49 -2.92
N VAL A 154 1.58 -15.19 -2.85
CA VAL A 154 2.95 -14.66 -2.87
C VAL A 154 3.22 -13.89 -1.59
N LEU A 155 4.30 -14.24 -0.90
CA LEU A 155 4.86 -13.43 0.18
C LEU A 155 6.23 -12.89 -0.27
N LEU A 156 6.32 -11.60 -0.58
CA LEU A 156 7.53 -11.01 -1.19
C LEU A 156 8.70 -10.87 -0.22
N ASN A 157 8.43 -10.38 0.98
CA ASN A 157 9.45 -10.09 2.00
C ASN A 157 8.78 -9.82 3.34
N ILE A 158 9.54 -10.02 4.42
CA ILE A 158 9.12 -9.72 5.78
C ILE A 158 10.21 -8.85 6.41
N GLN A 159 9.89 -7.58 6.62
CA GLN A 159 10.74 -6.58 7.29
C GLN A 159 9.93 -5.83 8.34
N PRO A 160 10.54 -5.29 9.41
CA PRO A 160 9.83 -4.56 10.46
C PRO A 160 8.96 -3.44 9.89
N ASN A 161 7.65 -3.49 10.18
CA ASN A 161 6.65 -2.50 9.78
C ASN A 161 5.40 -2.69 10.66
N HIS A 162 4.71 -1.62 11.04
CA HIS A 162 3.52 -1.65 11.90
C HIS A 162 3.74 -2.23 13.31
N LEU A 163 4.90 -2.01 13.93
CA LEU A 163 5.19 -2.51 15.28
C LEU A 163 4.31 -1.87 16.38
N ASP A 164 3.70 -0.73 16.11
CA ASP A 164 2.67 -0.09 16.94
C ASP A 164 1.44 -0.98 17.17
N ARG A 165 1.07 -1.77 16.15
CA ARG A 165 -0.09 -2.68 16.21
C ARG A 165 0.30 -4.14 16.47
N TYR A 166 1.50 -4.54 16.06
CA TYR A 166 2.00 -5.89 16.27
C TYR A 166 3.05 -5.88 17.38
N GLU A 167 2.62 -6.30 18.58
CA GLU A 167 3.47 -6.42 19.79
C GLU A 167 4.83 -7.10 19.53
N THR A 168 4.89 -8.04 18.58
CA THR A 168 6.13 -8.73 18.20
C THR A 168 6.26 -8.93 16.69
N MET A 169 7.51 -8.95 16.21
CA MET A 169 7.83 -9.27 14.82
C MET A 169 7.37 -10.68 14.43
N GLU A 170 7.38 -11.63 15.36
CA GLU A 170 6.86 -12.99 15.15
C GLU A 170 5.35 -13.00 14.89
N ARG A 171 4.56 -12.18 15.63
CA ARG A 171 3.13 -12.02 15.36
C ARG A 171 2.90 -11.46 13.96
N TYR A 172 3.65 -10.42 13.58
CA TYR A 172 3.55 -9.82 12.25
C TYR A 172 3.89 -10.81 11.12
N LYS A 173 4.99 -11.57 11.29
CA LYS A 173 5.40 -12.63 10.37
C LYS A 173 4.31 -13.69 10.23
N ARG A 174 3.81 -14.22 11.35
CA ARG A 174 2.74 -15.23 11.38
C ARG A 174 1.47 -14.74 10.68
N THR A 175 1.09 -13.47 10.90
CA THR A 175 -0.05 -12.86 10.21
C THR A 175 0.11 -12.86 8.70
N LYS A 176 1.28 -12.48 8.17
CA LYS A 176 1.53 -12.51 6.71
C LYS A 176 1.55 -13.92 6.13
N MET A 177 2.13 -14.88 6.86
CA MET A 177 2.17 -16.28 6.44
C MET A 177 0.78 -16.89 6.26
N ARG A 178 -0.27 -16.33 6.88
CA ARG A 178 -1.66 -16.76 6.68
C ARG A 178 -2.13 -16.69 5.24
N ILE A 179 -1.50 -15.90 4.37
CA ILE A 179 -1.85 -15.85 2.95
C ILE A 179 -1.81 -17.23 2.29
N PHE A 180 -0.90 -18.12 2.72
CA PHE A 180 -0.81 -19.48 2.21
C PHE A 180 -1.97 -20.38 2.68
N ASN A 181 -2.62 -20.05 3.79
CA ASN A 181 -3.81 -20.78 4.27
C ASN A 181 -5.05 -20.49 3.42
N LEU A 182 -4.99 -19.49 2.55
CA LEU A 182 -6.06 -19.07 1.64
C LEU A 182 -5.94 -19.76 0.26
N LEU A 183 -4.92 -20.58 0.04
CA LEU A 183 -4.74 -21.36 -1.19
C LEU A 183 -5.83 -22.42 -1.33
N LYS A 184 -6.25 -22.64 -2.58
CA LYS A 184 -6.95 -23.85 -3.00
C LYS A 184 -6.03 -25.09 -2.80
N PRO A 185 -6.58 -26.32 -2.77
CA PRO A 185 -5.78 -27.54 -2.60
C PRO A 185 -4.63 -27.71 -3.60
N ASP A 186 -4.77 -27.20 -4.83
CA ASP A 186 -3.80 -27.25 -5.92
C ASP A 186 -3.10 -25.89 -6.18
N GLY A 187 -3.25 -24.95 -5.24
CA GLY A 187 -2.72 -23.60 -5.38
C GLY A 187 -1.18 -23.52 -5.23
N LEU A 188 -0.59 -22.52 -5.89
CA LEU A 188 0.86 -22.28 -5.90
C LEU A 188 1.28 -21.32 -4.77
N ALA A 189 2.16 -21.79 -3.88
CA ALA A 189 2.77 -20.97 -2.83
C ALA A 189 4.17 -20.46 -3.27
N LEU A 190 4.39 -19.15 -3.23
CA LEU A 190 5.68 -18.52 -3.51
C LEU A 190 6.14 -17.70 -2.29
N GLY A 191 7.21 -18.18 -1.66
CA GLY A 191 7.78 -17.63 -0.42
C GLY A 191 8.73 -16.45 -0.62
N PRO A 192 9.15 -15.81 0.49
CA PRO A 192 9.95 -14.59 0.49
C PRO A 192 11.42 -14.79 0.10
N ASP A 193 11.88 -16.03 -0.04
CA ASP A 193 13.26 -16.34 -0.40
C ASP A 193 13.52 -16.23 -1.91
N LYS A 194 12.46 -15.99 -2.70
CA LYS A 194 12.54 -15.86 -4.16
C LYS A 194 12.66 -14.40 -4.58
N GLU A 195 13.52 -14.13 -5.54
CA GLU A 195 13.56 -12.82 -6.19
C GLU A 195 12.30 -12.57 -7.02
N ALA A 196 11.94 -11.30 -7.22
CA ALA A 196 10.72 -10.92 -7.94
C ALA A 196 10.65 -11.53 -9.37
N LEU A 197 11.79 -11.59 -10.08
CA LEU A 197 11.85 -12.18 -11.43
C LEU A 197 11.58 -13.69 -11.42
N GLU A 198 12.03 -14.41 -10.39
CA GLU A 198 11.71 -15.83 -10.22
C GLU A 198 10.23 -16.02 -9.96
N ILE A 199 9.64 -15.21 -9.08
CA ILE A 199 8.21 -15.25 -8.77
C ILE A 199 7.39 -14.96 -10.04
N PHE A 200 7.73 -13.94 -10.82
CA PHE A 200 7.08 -13.69 -12.11
C PHE A 200 7.22 -14.86 -13.06
N THR A 201 8.39 -15.51 -13.11
CA THR A 201 8.63 -16.67 -13.98
C THR A 201 7.77 -17.87 -13.58
N GLU A 202 7.65 -18.17 -12.29
CA GLU A 202 6.78 -19.24 -11.79
C GLU A 202 5.31 -18.97 -12.09
N ILE A 203 4.85 -17.72 -11.90
CA ILE A 203 3.49 -17.32 -12.27
C ILE A 203 3.30 -17.42 -13.80
N GLY A 204 4.27 -16.94 -14.58
CA GLY A 204 4.23 -16.93 -16.04
C GLY A 204 4.04 -18.32 -16.67
N LYS A 205 4.52 -19.39 -16.03
CA LYS A 205 4.28 -20.78 -16.45
C LYS A 205 2.79 -21.12 -16.53
N LEU A 206 1.95 -20.55 -15.64
CA LEU A 206 0.49 -20.74 -15.64
C LEU A 206 -0.20 -20.08 -16.85
N PHE A 207 0.51 -19.22 -17.56
CA PHE A 207 0.01 -18.38 -18.66
C PHE A 207 0.82 -18.57 -19.96
N SER A 208 1.72 -19.56 -20.02
CA SER A 208 2.63 -19.76 -21.16
C SER A 208 3.47 -18.52 -21.51
N ILE A 209 3.83 -17.74 -20.49
CA ILE A 209 4.73 -16.58 -20.59
C ILE A 209 6.10 -17.00 -20.04
N ASP A 210 7.08 -17.14 -20.93
CA ASP A 210 8.45 -17.48 -20.55
C ASP A 210 9.21 -16.27 -19.94
N ARG A 211 10.39 -16.55 -19.39
CA ARG A 211 11.26 -15.53 -18.76
C ARG A 211 11.66 -14.40 -19.70
N ALA A 212 11.91 -14.69 -20.98
CA ALA A 212 12.31 -13.66 -21.95
C ALA A 212 11.16 -12.68 -22.21
N LYS A 213 9.94 -13.22 -22.35
CA LYS A 213 8.71 -12.43 -22.46
C LYS A 213 8.44 -11.57 -21.24
N ILE A 214 8.67 -12.10 -20.03
CA ILE A 214 8.53 -11.34 -18.79
C ILE A 214 9.50 -10.15 -18.77
N LEU A 215 10.76 -10.37 -19.11
CA LEU A 215 11.76 -9.29 -19.17
C LEU A 215 11.40 -8.23 -20.22
N ALA A 216 10.93 -8.64 -21.39
CA ALA A 216 10.49 -7.72 -22.43
C ALA A 216 9.31 -6.85 -21.95
N ALA A 217 8.32 -7.43 -21.27
CA ALA A 217 7.19 -6.68 -20.73
C ALA A 217 7.65 -5.70 -19.63
N LEU A 218 8.51 -6.14 -18.70
CA LEU A 218 9.05 -5.28 -17.64
C LEU A 218 9.83 -4.08 -18.19
N ASN A 219 10.55 -4.23 -19.30
CA ASN A 219 11.26 -3.12 -19.94
C ASN A 219 10.32 -2.03 -20.50
N THR A 220 9.06 -2.36 -20.77
CA THR A 220 8.04 -1.40 -21.24
C THR A 220 7.18 -0.85 -20.10
N TYR A 221 7.36 -1.35 -18.87
CA TYR A 221 6.60 -0.90 -17.72
C TYR A 221 7.02 0.51 -17.31
N GLN A 222 6.08 1.45 -17.34
CA GLN A 222 6.27 2.77 -16.76
C GLN A 222 5.95 2.73 -15.26
N ASN A 223 6.85 3.30 -14.46
CA ASN A 223 6.64 3.35 -13.01
C ASN A 223 5.33 4.06 -12.65
N LEU A 224 4.74 3.59 -11.56
CA LEU A 224 3.57 4.21 -10.94
C LEU A 224 3.80 5.71 -10.69
N PRO A 225 2.76 6.56 -10.87
CA PRO A 225 2.77 7.90 -10.29
C PRO A 225 3.18 7.84 -8.82
N HIS A 226 4.01 8.78 -8.38
CA HIS A 226 4.49 8.87 -7.00
C HIS A 226 5.37 7.70 -6.52
N ARG A 227 5.97 6.92 -7.44
CA ARG A 227 6.97 5.88 -7.12
C ARG A 227 8.26 6.10 -7.93
N LEU A 228 9.22 6.79 -7.35
CA LEU A 228 10.41 7.30 -8.06
C LEU A 228 10.05 7.93 -9.42
N GLU A 229 8.90 8.60 -9.48
CA GLU A 229 8.36 9.22 -10.69
C GLU A 229 9.23 10.43 -11.05
N TYR A 230 9.87 10.39 -12.21
CA TYR A 230 10.70 11.48 -12.69
C TYR A 230 9.83 12.61 -13.24
N LEU A 231 9.97 13.81 -12.67
CA LEU A 231 9.17 15.00 -13.02
C LEU A 231 9.89 15.96 -13.98
N GLY A 232 11.09 15.59 -14.44
CA GLY A 232 11.92 16.39 -15.35
C GLY A 232 13.15 17.02 -14.69
N ASP A 233 13.91 17.73 -15.52
CA ASP A 233 15.08 18.51 -15.13
C ASP A 233 14.69 19.96 -14.79
N PHE A 234 15.33 20.54 -13.78
CA PHE A 234 15.14 21.93 -13.38
C PHE A 234 16.46 22.57 -12.94
N PHE A 235 16.93 23.59 -13.65
CA PHE A 235 18.24 24.21 -13.39
C PHE A 235 19.37 23.18 -13.15
N GLY A 236 19.45 22.14 -14.00
CA GLY A 236 20.48 21.10 -13.94
C GLY A 236 20.29 20.00 -12.90
N LYS A 237 19.20 20.02 -12.11
CA LYS A 237 18.85 18.94 -11.16
C LYS A 237 17.64 18.14 -11.61
N LYS A 238 17.63 16.85 -11.31
CA LYS A 238 16.48 15.97 -11.55
C LYS A 238 15.54 16.00 -10.36
N ILE A 239 14.24 15.95 -10.63
CA ILE A 239 13.20 15.95 -9.58
C ILE A 239 12.46 14.62 -9.63
N TYR A 240 12.32 13.99 -8.45
CA TYR A 240 11.65 12.70 -8.31
C TYR A 240 10.55 12.75 -7.25
N ASN A 241 9.40 12.18 -7.59
CA ASN A 241 8.26 12.01 -6.71
C ASN A 241 8.12 10.55 -6.30
N ASP A 242 8.44 10.27 -5.04
CA ASP A 242 8.30 8.96 -4.40
C ASP A 242 7.41 9.07 -3.15
N SER A 243 6.34 9.88 -3.22
CA SER A 243 5.43 10.09 -2.07
C SER A 243 4.82 8.80 -1.51
N LYS A 244 4.76 7.72 -2.30
CA LYS A 244 4.30 6.39 -1.87
C LYS A 244 5.27 5.70 -0.90
N SER A 245 6.50 6.19 -0.74
CA SER A 245 7.43 5.72 0.29
C SER A 245 7.03 6.21 1.67
N THR A 246 6.13 5.47 2.32
CA THR A 246 5.60 5.76 3.66
C THR A 246 6.26 4.94 4.77
N THR A 247 7.44 4.37 4.51
CA THR A 247 8.26 3.61 5.47
C THR A 247 9.73 3.94 5.27
N LEU A 248 10.52 3.90 6.34
CA LEU A 248 11.98 4.15 6.29
C LEU A 248 12.70 3.26 5.29
N SER A 249 12.36 1.97 5.25
CA SER A 249 12.93 1.02 4.28
C SER A 249 12.60 1.37 2.83
N SER A 250 11.41 1.93 2.55
CA SER A 250 11.06 2.37 1.18
C SER A 250 11.88 3.58 0.77
N THR A 251 12.10 4.52 1.68
CA THR A 251 12.99 5.66 1.43
C THR A 251 14.44 5.26 1.24
N LEU A 252 14.95 4.33 2.06
CA LEU A 252 16.30 3.81 1.87
C LEU A 252 16.46 3.13 0.50
N TYR A 253 15.48 2.35 0.07
CA TYR A 253 15.48 1.75 -1.26
C TYR A 253 15.51 2.82 -2.38
N ALA A 254 14.71 3.89 -2.24
CA ALA A 254 14.71 5.00 -3.17
C ALA A 254 16.08 5.70 -3.25
N LEU A 255 16.67 6.00 -2.09
CA LEU A 255 18.02 6.59 -1.98
C LEU A 255 19.10 5.73 -2.63
N GLN A 256 19.07 4.40 -2.44
CA GLN A 256 20.02 3.46 -3.04
C GLN A 256 19.93 3.37 -4.57
N LYS A 257 18.82 3.82 -5.16
CA LYS A 257 18.64 3.89 -6.63
C LYS A 257 19.17 5.19 -7.23
N MET A 258 19.46 6.19 -6.41
CA MET A 258 19.98 7.47 -6.87
C MET A 258 21.45 7.33 -7.29
N GLN A 259 21.78 7.88 -8.46
CA GLN A 259 23.15 7.87 -9.02
C GLN A 259 23.88 9.21 -8.86
N ARG A 260 23.15 10.26 -8.46
CA ARG A 260 23.64 11.63 -8.28
C ARG A 260 23.39 12.08 -6.84
N PRO A 261 24.15 13.07 -6.33
CA PRO A 261 23.87 13.69 -5.04
C PRO A 261 22.41 14.12 -4.92
N VAL A 262 21.75 13.78 -3.80
CA VAL A 262 20.30 13.96 -3.63
C VAL A 262 19.96 14.70 -2.34
N GLN A 263 19.02 15.64 -2.45
CA GLN A 263 18.35 16.33 -1.36
C GLN A 263 17.04 15.61 -1.08
N LEU A 264 16.86 15.10 0.14
CA LEU A 264 15.71 14.29 0.50
C LEU A 264 14.67 15.11 1.25
N ILE A 265 13.44 15.20 0.73
CA ILE A 265 12.29 15.64 1.53
C ILE A 265 11.79 14.45 2.35
N PHE A 266 11.89 14.56 3.67
CA PHE A 266 11.73 13.46 4.62
C PHE A 266 10.85 13.89 5.80
N GLY A 267 9.94 13.03 6.24
CA GLY A 267 9.05 13.32 7.37
C GLY A 267 7.56 13.16 7.06
N GLY A 268 6.76 13.22 8.11
CA GLY A 268 5.32 13.02 8.09
C GLY A 268 4.85 12.44 9.42
N LYS A 269 3.74 11.70 9.41
CA LYS A 269 3.18 11.05 10.59
C LYS A 269 3.93 9.77 11.00
N SER A 270 4.40 9.71 12.24
CA SER A 270 5.05 8.55 12.85
C SER A 270 4.07 7.40 13.09
N LYS A 271 4.59 6.18 12.98
CA LYS A 271 3.93 4.92 13.34
C LYS A 271 4.78 4.13 14.34
N GLY A 272 5.67 4.82 15.07
CA GLY A 272 6.61 4.20 16.01
C GLY A 272 7.86 3.63 15.35
N GLU A 273 8.32 4.23 14.24
CA GLU A 273 9.59 3.86 13.62
C GLU A 273 10.80 4.26 14.49
N THR A 274 11.84 3.42 14.54
CA THR A 274 13.12 3.73 15.23
C THR A 274 14.15 4.24 14.23
N LEU A 275 14.38 5.56 14.22
CA LEU A 275 15.20 6.23 13.20
C LEU A 275 16.69 5.90 13.31
N GLU A 276 17.20 5.67 14.51
CA GLU A 276 18.60 5.39 14.81
C GLU A 276 19.13 4.18 14.02
N ASN A 277 18.27 3.17 13.82
CA ASN A 277 18.60 1.96 13.08
C ASN A 277 18.91 2.21 11.59
N PHE A 278 18.56 3.37 11.06
CA PHE A 278 18.73 3.70 9.64
C PHE A 278 19.89 4.66 9.36
N LEU A 279 20.51 5.24 10.40
CA LEU A 279 21.60 6.23 10.25
C LEU A 279 22.76 5.72 9.38
N GLU A 280 23.27 4.52 9.69
CA GLU A 280 24.38 3.91 8.94
C GLU A 280 24.00 3.59 7.48
N SER A 281 22.73 3.27 7.23
CA SER A 281 22.27 2.97 5.88
C SER A 281 22.08 4.24 5.04
N PHE A 282 21.61 5.33 5.67
CA PHE A 282 21.44 6.62 5.01
C PHE A 282 22.79 7.27 4.69
N SER A 283 23.83 7.09 5.54
CA SER A 283 25.17 7.63 5.28
C SER A 283 25.87 6.97 4.08
N LYS A 284 25.44 5.78 3.66
CA LYS A 284 25.95 5.08 2.46
C LYS A 284 25.25 5.52 1.17
N ALA A 285 24.15 6.26 1.26
CA ALA A 285 23.43 6.79 0.11
C ALA A 285 24.09 8.10 -0.39
N PRO A 286 23.84 8.54 -1.63
CA PRO A 286 24.34 9.83 -2.13
C PRO A 286 23.56 11.03 -1.56
N LEU A 287 23.19 10.98 -0.28
CA LEU A 287 22.38 11.98 0.41
C LEU A 287 23.24 13.19 0.80
N VAL A 288 22.89 14.38 0.32
CA VAL A 288 23.60 15.63 0.67
C VAL A 288 22.97 16.37 1.84
N ARG A 289 21.63 16.36 1.92
CA ARG A 289 20.87 16.99 3.01
C ARG A 289 19.46 16.44 3.11
N ILE A 290 18.88 16.58 4.29
CA ILE A 290 17.49 16.28 4.58
C ILE A 290 16.70 17.58 4.73
N LEU A 291 15.58 17.66 4.02
CA LEU A 291 14.58 18.72 4.13
C LEU A 291 13.42 18.15 4.95
N ALA A 292 13.48 18.35 6.27
CA ALA A 292 12.60 17.71 7.23
C ALA A 292 11.23 18.40 7.30
N ILE A 293 10.15 17.62 7.19
CA ILE A 293 8.76 18.10 7.19
C ILE A 293 7.90 17.33 8.21
N GLY A 294 6.71 17.83 8.48
CA GLY A 294 5.69 17.12 9.26
C GLY A 294 5.96 17.05 10.76
N GLU A 295 5.18 16.24 11.46
CA GLU A 295 5.28 16.10 12.93
C GLU A 295 6.64 15.52 13.38
N THR A 296 7.26 14.68 12.57
CA THR A 296 8.56 14.03 12.86
C THR A 296 9.76 14.96 12.66
N MET A 297 9.57 16.20 12.21
CA MET A 297 10.66 17.10 11.82
C MET A 297 11.72 17.30 12.92
N GLU A 298 11.30 17.55 14.16
CA GLU A 298 12.22 17.79 15.27
C GLU A 298 13.02 16.55 15.66
N GLU A 299 12.36 15.38 15.63
CA GLU A 299 13.00 14.09 15.89
C GLU A 299 14.04 13.77 14.80
N ILE A 300 13.66 13.93 13.53
CA ILE A 300 14.57 13.77 12.39
C ILE A 300 15.78 14.69 12.53
N HIS A 301 15.57 15.98 12.83
CA HIS A 301 16.69 16.90 13.01
C HIS A 301 17.59 16.45 14.16
N LYS A 302 17.03 16.12 15.34
CA LYS A 302 17.83 15.68 16.49
C LYS A 302 18.72 14.47 16.16
N ILE A 303 18.19 13.51 15.40
CA ILE A 303 18.85 12.22 15.14
C ILE A 303 19.82 12.30 13.95
N PHE A 304 19.43 12.96 12.86
CA PHE A 304 20.22 12.97 11.62
C PHE A 304 21.22 14.13 11.52
N GLN A 305 21.00 15.26 12.21
CA GLN A 305 21.89 16.43 12.14
C GLN A 305 23.38 16.13 12.40
N PRO A 306 23.74 15.19 13.32
CA PRO A 306 25.16 14.82 13.50
C PRO A 306 25.80 14.10 12.31
N VAL A 307 25.00 13.57 11.37
CA VAL A 307 25.45 12.72 10.25
C VAL A 307 25.30 13.41 8.91
N VAL A 308 24.26 14.23 8.74
CA VAL A 308 23.95 14.94 7.49
C VAL A 308 23.25 16.25 7.82
N GLU A 309 23.41 17.28 7.00
CA GLU A 309 22.67 18.54 7.17
C GLU A 309 21.16 18.28 7.16
N VAL A 310 20.45 18.75 8.19
CA VAL A 310 18.99 18.72 8.27
C VAL A 310 18.45 20.14 8.32
N VAL A 311 17.67 20.50 7.31
CA VAL A 311 16.93 21.76 7.27
C VAL A 311 15.51 21.51 7.77
N ARG A 312 15.10 22.22 8.82
CA ARG A 312 13.72 22.23 9.33
C ARG A 312 12.82 23.01 8.39
N CYS A 313 12.08 22.32 7.53
CA CYS A 313 11.19 22.96 6.58
C CYS A 313 9.76 23.08 7.09
N SER A 314 9.34 22.26 8.06
CA SER A 314 7.97 22.14 8.58
C SER A 314 6.96 21.65 7.54
N THR A 315 6.82 22.30 6.38
CA THR A 315 5.87 21.95 5.33
C THR A 315 6.54 21.56 4.02
N LEU A 316 5.81 20.83 3.18
CA LEU A 316 6.25 20.42 1.85
C LEU A 316 6.58 21.62 0.95
N GLU A 317 5.81 22.70 1.03
CA GLU A 317 5.99 23.90 0.21
C GLU A 317 7.34 24.57 0.50
N ILE A 318 7.69 24.68 1.78
CA ILE A 318 8.99 25.23 2.20
C ILE A 318 10.11 24.30 1.76
N ALA A 319 9.95 22.99 1.94
CA ALA A 319 10.93 21.99 1.52
C ALA A 319 11.19 22.06 0.01
N VAL A 320 10.15 22.16 -0.82
CA VAL A 320 10.31 22.34 -2.28
C VAL A 320 11.07 23.62 -2.59
N LYS A 321 10.66 24.75 -2.01
CA LYS A 321 11.30 26.05 -2.26
C LYS A 321 12.79 26.04 -1.88
N VAL A 322 13.14 25.45 -0.74
CA VAL A 322 14.52 25.31 -0.28
C VAL A 322 15.30 24.33 -1.16
N GLY A 323 14.71 23.19 -1.51
CA GLY A 323 15.31 22.14 -2.32
C GLY A 323 15.63 22.59 -3.74
N LEU A 324 14.73 23.33 -4.38
CA LEU A 324 14.95 23.86 -5.73
C LEU A 324 16.09 24.88 -5.79
N LYS A 325 16.44 25.53 -4.68
CA LYS A 325 17.58 26.45 -4.59
C LYS A 325 18.90 25.78 -4.15
N GLY A 326 18.84 24.56 -3.63
CA GLY A 326 20.03 23.83 -3.18
C GLY A 326 20.67 22.96 -4.27
N ASP A 327 21.83 22.40 -3.95
CA ASP A 327 22.58 21.54 -4.86
C ASP A 327 22.14 20.08 -4.80
N GLY A 328 22.20 19.40 -5.94
CA GLY A 328 21.79 17.99 -6.08
C GLY A 328 20.34 17.81 -6.52
N ASP A 329 20.03 16.58 -6.94
CA ASP A 329 18.69 16.15 -7.35
C ASP A 329 17.72 16.26 -6.16
N LEU A 330 16.44 16.54 -6.42
CA LEU A 330 15.42 16.66 -5.37
C LEU A 330 14.53 15.42 -5.35
N LEU A 331 14.48 14.73 -4.22
CA LEU A 331 13.66 13.52 -4.04
C LEU A 331 12.64 13.74 -2.92
N LEU A 332 11.35 13.65 -3.26
CA LEU A 332 10.31 13.43 -2.26
C LEU A 332 10.23 11.94 -1.95
N SER A 333 10.84 11.49 -0.86
CA SER A 333 10.68 10.13 -0.35
C SER A 333 10.50 10.16 1.17
N PRO A 334 9.26 10.39 1.64
CA PRO A 334 9.00 10.91 2.96
C PRO A 334 9.30 9.94 4.10
N GLY A 335 9.24 8.62 3.89
CA GLY A 335 9.53 7.61 4.91
C GLY A 335 8.45 7.43 5.97
N PHE A 336 7.44 8.29 5.99
CA PHE A 336 6.36 8.33 6.98
C PHE A 336 4.97 8.44 6.32
N ALA A 337 3.92 8.17 7.10
CA ALA A 337 2.56 8.42 6.65
C ALA A 337 2.33 9.92 6.36
N SER A 338 1.30 10.24 5.56
CA SER A 338 1.02 11.61 5.12
C SER A 338 -0.02 12.34 5.97
N TYR A 339 -0.65 11.65 6.92
CA TYR A 339 -1.92 12.07 7.53
C TYR A 339 -1.82 13.23 8.52
N ASP A 340 -0.60 13.71 8.81
CA ASP A 340 -0.35 14.92 9.58
C ASP A 340 -0.60 16.20 8.76
N GLN A 341 -0.33 16.15 7.45
CA GLN A 341 -0.44 17.32 6.56
C GLN A 341 -1.35 17.09 5.34
N PHE A 342 -1.69 15.84 5.02
CA PHE A 342 -2.38 15.48 3.77
C PHE A 342 -3.40 14.34 3.95
N ASN A 343 -4.47 14.38 3.16
CA ASN A 343 -5.50 13.33 3.13
C ASN A 343 -4.99 11.94 2.68
N SER A 344 -3.88 11.87 1.93
CA SER A 344 -3.27 10.61 1.49
C SER A 344 -1.88 10.85 0.89
N TYR A 345 -1.10 9.77 0.68
CA TYR A 345 0.19 9.85 -0.02
C TYR A 345 0.03 10.39 -1.45
N ALA A 346 -1.09 10.07 -2.12
CA ALA A 346 -1.40 10.57 -3.47
C ALA A 346 -1.66 12.08 -3.42
N HIS A 347 -2.41 12.55 -2.43
CA HIS A 347 -2.60 14.00 -2.21
C HIS A 347 -1.25 14.70 -2.01
N ARG A 348 -0.38 14.19 -1.13
CA ARG A 348 0.98 14.71 -0.93
C ARG A 348 1.82 14.73 -2.21
N GLY A 349 1.75 13.64 -2.99
CA GLY A 349 2.49 13.50 -4.24
C GLY A 349 1.99 14.45 -5.33
N GLU A 350 0.69 14.73 -5.37
CA GLU A 350 0.08 15.70 -6.26
C GLU A 350 0.41 17.14 -5.84
N SER A 351 0.32 17.46 -4.55
CA SER A 351 0.75 18.75 -4.00
C SER A 351 2.22 19.04 -4.31
N PHE A 352 3.09 18.03 -4.25
CA PHE A 352 4.48 18.15 -4.67
C PHE A 352 4.61 18.55 -6.15
N LYS A 353 3.95 17.82 -7.06
CA LYS A 353 3.97 18.15 -8.51
C LYS A 353 3.46 19.57 -8.77
N GLN A 354 2.32 19.93 -8.18
CA GLN A 354 1.74 21.26 -8.32
C GLN A 354 2.68 22.35 -7.81
N ARG A 355 3.35 22.10 -6.67
CA ARG A 355 4.32 23.05 -6.14
C ARG A 355 5.56 23.19 -7.03
N ILE A 356 6.08 22.10 -7.56
CA ILE A 356 7.20 22.12 -8.52
C ILE A 356 6.82 22.93 -9.77
N GLU A 357 5.63 22.70 -10.33
CA GLU A 357 5.14 23.46 -11.49
C GLU A 357 4.90 24.94 -11.18
N TRP A 358 4.44 25.26 -9.97
CA TRP A 358 4.29 26.65 -9.53
C TRP A 358 5.65 27.36 -9.42
N GLU A 359 6.64 26.74 -8.78
CA GLU A 359 7.99 27.32 -8.66
C GLU A 359 8.68 27.44 -10.03
N LYS A 360 8.47 26.48 -10.94
CA LYS A 360 8.95 26.55 -12.33
C LYS A 360 8.48 27.83 -13.02
N LYS A 361 7.18 28.14 -12.92
CA LYS A 361 6.58 29.34 -13.53
C LYS A 361 7.06 30.64 -12.89
N MET A 362 7.46 30.62 -11.62
CA MET A 362 7.94 31.81 -10.91
C MET A 362 9.42 32.09 -11.14
N LEU A 363 10.19 31.07 -11.57
CA LEU A 363 11.63 31.14 -11.81
C LEU A 363 11.98 31.21 -13.30
N SER A 364 11.03 30.95 -14.21
CA SER A 364 11.09 31.24 -15.65
C SER A 364 10.71 32.68 -15.93
#